data_AF-A0A8J3NYT8-F1
#
_entry.id   AF-A0A8J3NYT8-F1
#
_cell.length_a   1.000
_cell.length_b   1.000
_cell.length_c   1.000
_cell.angle_alpha   90.00
_cell.angle_beta   90.00
_cell.angle_gamma   90.00
#
_symmetry.space_group_name_H-M   'P 1'
#
loop_
_entity.id
_entity.type
_entity.pdbx_description
1 polymer ?
#
loop_
_entity_poly.entity_id
_entity_poly.type
_entity_poly.pdbx_seq_one_letter_code
_entity_poly.pdbx_strand_id
1 'polypeptide(L)'
;MTTTASIIAQRLPDLAEYQLHRTADEAALEGVAVPGLAACFYRRELPGGRLASVGHYTLDGRDLLMAWGYVDEEHCRFHTVSGDGGWGPVDDGCPRVDVVRDGERVVGLRLQTAVGSWTGHTAAARRS
;
A
#
# COMPACT_ATOMS: atom_id res chain seq x y z
N MET A 1 -2.87 -33.15 14.15
CA MET A 1 -3.68 -32.06 13.57
C MET A 1 -2.83 -30.81 13.62
N THR A 2 -2.17 -30.45 12.52
CA THR A 2 -1.29 -29.28 12.48
C THR A 2 -2.13 -28.10 11.98
N THR A 3 -2.60 -27.29 12.92
CA THR A 3 -3.28 -26.02 12.63
C THR A 3 -2.24 -25.04 12.12
N THR A 4 -2.03 -24.97 10.80
CA THR A 4 -1.31 -23.83 10.19
C THR A 4 -2.31 -22.69 10.02
N ALA A 5 -2.71 -22.11 11.16
CA ALA A 5 -3.37 -20.82 11.17
C ALA A 5 -2.33 -19.74 10.86
N SER A 6 -2.68 -18.87 9.92
CA SER A 6 -1.96 -17.64 9.55
C SER A 6 -0.55 -17.83 9.00
N ILE A 7 -0.36 -17.68 7.68
CA ILE A 7 0.93 -17.17 7.22
C ILE A 7 0.72 -16.23 6.03
N ILE A 8 0.10 -15.07 6.27
CA ILE A 8 0.68 -13.88 5.61
C ILE A 8 2.00 -13.62 6.33
N ALA A 9 3.10 -13.57 5.59
CA ALA A 9 4.43 -13.42 6.14
C ALA A 9 4.88 -11.96 6.05
N GLN A 10 5.87 -11.60 6.87
CA GLN A 10 6.63 -10.36 6.79
C GLN A 10 7.61 -10.41 5.60
N ARG A 11 7.07 -10.70 4.41
CA ARG A 11 7.78 -10.76 3.14
C ARG A 11 6.92 -10.10 2.07
N LEU A 12 7.55 -9.58 1.03
CA LEU A 12 6.85 -9.01 -0.11
C LEU A 12 5.84 -10.02 -0.68
N PRO A 13 4.54 -9.66 -0.81
CA PRO A 13 3.56 -10.55 -1.43
C PRO A 13 3.86 -10.76 -2.92
N ASP A 14 3.76 -12.00 -3.39
CA ASP A 14 3.67 -12.28 -4.82
C ASP A 14 2.22 -12.09 -5.26
N LEU A 15 1.94 -11.02 -6.01
CA LEU A 15 0.58 -10.69 -6.46
C LEU A 15 -0.01 -11.75 -7.40
N ALA A 16 0.79 -12.61 -8.03
CA ALA A 16 0.29 -13.70 -8.86
C ALA A 16 -0.43 -14.79 -8.03
N GLU A 17 -0.17 -14.86 -6.73
CA GLU A 17 -0.90 -15.75 -5.81
C GLU A 17 -2.27 -15.20 -5.42
N TYR A 18 -2.60 -13.96 -5.79
CA TYR A 18 -3.82 -13.27 -5.41
C TYR A 18 -4.70 -12.98 -6.63
N GLN A 19 -6.00 -12.82 -6.37
CA GLN A 19 -6.97 -12.36 -7.37
C GLN A 19 -7.20 -10.87 -7.20
N LEU A 20 -7.24 -10.12 -8.31
CA LEU A 20 -7.65 -8.73 -8.29
C LEU A 20 -9.10 -8.63 -7.83
N HIS A 21 -9.33 -7.87 -6.75
CA HIS A 21 -10.65 -7.68 -6.17
C HIS A 21 -11.28 -6.36 -6.61
N ARG A 22 -10.53 -5.26 -6.60
CA ARG A 22 -10.98 -3.93 -7.06
C ARG A 22 -9.81 -3.01 -7.40
N THR A 23 -10.08 -1.97 -8.18
CA THR A 23 -9.15 -0.87 -8.47
C THR A 23 -9.74 0.47 -8.04
N ALA A 24 -8.88 1.48 -7.86
CA ALA A 24 -9.26 2.87 -7.63
C ALA A 24 -8.25 3.80 -8.32
N ASP A 25 -8.66 4.53 -9.36
CA ASP A 25 -7.78 5.41 -10.15
C ASP A 25 -7.51 6.77 -9.47
N GLU A 26 -8.31 7.09 -8.46
CA GLU A 26 -8.16 8.25 -7.57
C GLU A 26 -8.24 7.76 -6.12
N ALA A 27 -7.22 7.02 -5.73
CA ALA A 27 -7.14 6.48 -4.39
C ALA A 27 -6.91 7.60 -3.36
N ALA A 28 -7.37 7.33 -2.14
CA ALA A 28 -7.12 8.15 -0.98
C ALA A 28 -6.18 7.43 -0.01
N LEU A 29 -5.27 8.18 0.61
CA LEU A 29 -4.50 7.73 1.77
C LEU A 29 -4.96 8.53 2.99
N GLU A 30 -5.27 7.83 4.08
CA GLU A 30 -5.82 8.44 5.30
C GLU A 30 -7.05 9.33 5.04
N GLY A 31 -7.90 8.93 4.08
CA GLY A 31 -9.09 9.69 3.69
C GLY A 31 -8.83 10.91 2.81
N VAL A 32 -7.58 11.18 2.43
CA VAL A 32 -7.18 12.30 1.57
C VAL A 32 -6.90 11.80 0.16
N ALA A 33 -7.65 12.30 -0.81
CA ALA A 33 -7.39 12.04 -2.23
C ALA A 33 -6.06 12.70 -2.65
N VAL A 34 -5.19 11.92 -3.29
CA VAL A 34 -3.91 12.42 -3.82
C VAL A 34 -3.97 12.33 -5.35
N PRO A 35 -3.79 13.46 -6.08
CA PRO A 35 -3.79 13.44 -7.54
C PRO A 35 -2.75 12.46 -8.10
N GLY A 36 -3.15 11.64 -9.07
CA GLY A 36 -2.26 10.66 -9.70
C GLY A 36 -2.05 9.38 -8.88
N LEU A 37 -2.60 9.29 -7.67
CA LEU A 37 -2.55 8.08 -6.87
C LEU A 37 -3.62 7.08 -7.33
N ALA A 38 -3.19 5.91 -7.72
CA ALA A 38 -4.05 4.77 -8.01
C ALA A 38 -3.75 3.60 -7.05
N ALA A 39 -4.72 2.73 -6.85
CA ALA A 39 -4.58 1.54 -6.03
C ALA A 39 -5.27 0.32 -6.64
N CYS A 40 -4.59 -0.83 -6.59
CA CYS A 40 -5.15 -2.14 -6.86
C CYS A 40 -5.25 -2.92 -5.55
N PHE A 41 -6.41 -3.51 -5.29
CA PHE A 41 -6.66 -4.31 -4.10
C PHE A 41 -6.86 -5.76 -4.50
N TYR A 42 -6.05 -6.65 -3.94
CA TYR A 42 -6.02 -8.07 -4.25
C TYR A 42 -6.43 -8.88 -3.04
N ARG A 43 -7.02 -10.05 -3.28
CA ARG A 43 -7.43 -10.98 -2.22
C ARG A 43 -7.02 -12.41 -2.53
N ARG A 44 -6.76 -13.17 -1.48
CA ARG A 44 -6.51 -14.61 -1.54
C ARG A 44 -7.17 -15.31 -0.37
N GLU A 45 -7.90 -16.38 -0.66
CA GLU A 45 -8.43 -17.27 0.37
C GLU A 45 -7.32 -18.16 0.94
N LEU A 46 -7.23 -18.22 2.25
CA LEU A 46 -6.27 -19.05 2.98
C LEU A 46 -6.94 -20.31 3.52
N PRO A 47 -6.17 -21.35 3.87
CA PRO A 47 -6.69 -22.48 4.63
C PRO A 47 -7.44 -22.01 5.89
N GLY A 48 -8.64 -22.54 6.10
CA GLY A 48 -9.52 -22.10 7.17
C GLY A 48 -10.46 -20.94 6.80
N GLY A 49 -10.53 -20.55 5.53
CA GLY A 49 -11.52 -19.60 5.00
C GLY A 49 -11.21 -18.13 5.27
N ARG A 50 -10.03 -17.81 5.81
CA ARG A 50 -9.63 -16.43 6.09
C ARG A 50 -9.15 -15.77 4.79
N LEU A 51 -9.52 -14.51 4.59
CA LEU A 51 -9.13 -13.74 3.41
C LEU A 51 -7.92 -12.87 3.70
N ALA A 52 -6.81 -13.14 3.03
CA ALA A 52 -5.68 -12.21 2.94
C ALA A 52 -6.01 -11.10 1.94
N SER A 53 -5.53 -9.88 2.22
CA SER A 53 -5.70 -8.72 1.34
C SER A 53 -4.38 -7.99 1.15
N VAL A 54 -4.13 -7.50 -0.07
CA VAL A 54 -2.97 -6.66 -0.41
C VAL A 54 -3.48 -5.42 -1.15
N GLY A 55 -3.10 -4.24 -0.69
CA GLY A 55 -3.24 -2.98 -1.42
C GLY A 55 -1.91 -2.60 -2.04
N HIS A 56 -1.89 -2.45 -3.35
CA HIS A 56 -0.74 -1.97 -4.13
C HIS A 56 -1.07 -0.58 -4.67
N TYR A 57 -0.28 0.41 -4.25
CA TYR A 57 -0.48 1.80 -4.60
C TYR A 57 0.62 2.24 -5.55
N THR A 58 0.20 3.01 -6.56
CA THR A 58 1.09 3.62 -7.53
C THR A 58 0.80 5.11 -7.64
N LEU A 59 1.83 5.94 -7.76
CA LEU A 59 1.70 7.36 -8.06
C LEU A 59 2.19 7.62 -9.48
N ASP A 60 1.32 8.16 -10.33
CA ASP A 60 1.61 8.43 -11.75
C ASP A 60 2.19 7.20 -12.48
N GLY A 61 1.64 6.02 -12.17
CA GLY A 61 2.04 4.73 -12.73
C GLY A 61 3.32 4.12 -12.15
N ARG A 62 3.94 4.73 -11.13
CA ARG A 62 5.13 4.22 -10.45
C ARG A 62 4.78 3.59 -9.11
N ASP A 63 5.41 2.47 -8.80
CA ASP A 63 5.25 1.79 -7.51
C ASP A 63 5.57 2.74 -6.35
N LEU A 64 4.64 2.81 -5.40
CA LEU A 64 4.73 3.69 -4.26
C LEU A 64 4.81 2.91 -2.95
N LEU A 65 3.76 2.15 -2.64
CA LEU A 65 3.72 1.30 -1.43
C LEU A 65 2.88 0.05 -1.67
N MET A 66 3.16 -0.99 -0.90
CA MET A 66 2.27 -2.12 -0.71
C MET A 66 1.97 -2.29 0.78
N ALA A 67 0.71 -2.55 1.12
CA ALA A 67 0.29 -2.86 2.48
C ALA A 67 -0.62 -4.09 2.48
N TRP A 68 -0.42 -5.01 3.41
CA TRP A 68 -1.16 -6.27 3.45
C TRP A 68 -1.51 -6.71 4.86
N GLY A 69 -2.54 -7.53 4.93
CA GLY A 69 -3.19 -7.94 6.15
C GLY A 69 -4.29 -8.93 5.85
N TYR A 70 -5.30 -8.92 6.70
CA TYR A 70 -6.50 -9.71 6.51
C TYR A 70 -7.71 -8.79 6.33
N VAL A 71 -8.72 -9.24 5.58
CA VAL A 71 -9.94 -8.45 5.31
C VAL A 71 -10.74 -8.19 6.58
N ASP A 72 -10.62 -9.08 7.57
CA ASP A 72 -11.31 -9.01 8.86
C ASP A 72 -10.58 -8.14 9.91
N GLU A 73 -9.46 -7.50 9.54
CA GLU A 73 -8.70 -6.60 10.41
C GLU A 73 -8.84 -5.14 9.95
N GLU A 74 -8.94 -4.22 10.93
CA GLU A 74 -9.04 -2.79 10.66
C GLU A 74 -7.72 -2.20 10.11
N HIS A 75 -6.59 -2.80 10.49
CA HIS A 75 -5.26 -2.30 10.17
C HIS A 75 -4.47 -3.30 9.36
N CYS A 76 -3.59 -2.79 8.50
CA CYS A 76 -2.62 -3.62 7.80
C CYS A 76 -1.66 -4.23 8.83
N ARG A 77 -1.26 -5.47 8.60
CA ARG A 77 -0.24 -6.13 9.43
C ARG A 77 1.17 -5.73 9.04
N PHE A 78 1.38 -5.51 7.74
CA PHE A 78 2.68 -5.25 7.17
C PHE A 78 2.57 -4.27 6.01
N HIS A 79 3.68 -3.58 5.73
CA HIS A 79 3.81 -2.76 4.54
C HIS A 79 5.26 -2.73 4.02
N THR A 80 5.43 -2.26 2.78
CA THR A 80 6.72 -1.84 2.23
C THR A 80 6.52 -0.58 1.39
N VAL A 81 7.58 0.23 1.30
CA VAL A 81 7.63 1.44 0.49
C VAL A 81 8.65 1.24 -0.63
N SER A 82 8.29 1.65 -1.84
CA SER A 82 9.17 1.65 -3.00
C SER A 82 10.15 2.83 -2.92
N GLY A 83 11.40 2.60 -3.30
CA GLY A 83 12.43 3.62 -3.47
C GLY A 83 13.19 3.45 -4.78
N ASP A 84 14.30 4.17 -4.94
CA ASP A 84 15.07 4.22 -6.20
C ASP A 84 15.62 2.84 -6.66
N GLY A 85 15.73 1.88 -5.73
CA GLY A 85 16.17 0.50 -6.01
C GLY A 85 15.03 -0.53 -6.08
N GLY A 86 13.76 -0.10 -6.09
CA GLY A 86 12.58 -0.96 -6.00
C GLY A 86 12.02 -1.06 -4.59
N TRP A 87 11.35 -2.18 -4.29
CA TRP A 87 10.71 -2.41 -2.99
C TRP A 87 11.72 -2.43 -1.85
N GLY A 88 11.48 -1.61 -0.83
CA GLY A 88 12.28 -1.57 0.40
C GLY A 88 11.97 -2.73 1.36
N PRO A 89 12.57 -2.71 2.56
CA PRO A 89 12.28 -3.68 3.60
C PRO A 89 10.80 -3.66 4.01
N VAL A 90 10.32 -4.81 4.49
CA VAL A 90 8.98 -4.93 5.07
C VAL A 90 9.00 -4.42 6.51
N ASP A 91 8.00 -3.62 6.86
CA ASP A 91 7.79 -3.10 8.21
C ASP A 91 6.40 -3.50 8.74
N ASP A 92 6.25 -3.46 10.07
CA ASP A 92 5.03 -3.83 10.78
C ASP A 92 4.01 -2.69 10.78
N GLY A 93 2.73 -3.05 10.73
CA GLY A 93 1.61 -2.11 10.78
C GLY A 93 1.35 -1.35 9.49
N CYS A 94 0.57 -0.27 9.61
CA CYS A 94 0.22 0.61 8.50
C CYS A 94 1.38 1.52 8.09
N PRO A 95 1.51 1.86 6.79
CA PRO A 95 2.50 2.83 6.34
C PRO A 95 2.26 4.19 7.00
N ARG A 96 3.35 4.90 7.35
CA ARG A 96 3.24 6.30 7.79
C ARG A 96 3.29 7.22 6.58
N VAL A 97 2.25 8.02 6.44
CA VAL A 97 2.03 8.93 5.31
C VAL A 97 2.00 10.36 5.83
N ASP A 98 2.64 11.28 5.10
CA ASP A 98 2.48 12.72 5.31
C ASP A 98 2.07 13.37 3.98
N VAL A 99 0.90 13.99 3.93
CA VAL A 99 0.37 14.59 2.71
C VAL A 99 0.93 16.00 2.53
N VAL A 100 1.63 16.23 1.43
CA VAL A 100 2.23 17.53 1.11
C VAL A 100 1.18 18.43 0.46
N ARG A 101 1.04 19.65 0.99
CA ARG A 101 0.07 20.64 0.54
C ARG A 101 0.73 21.97 0.17
N ASP A 102 0.14 22.64 -0.82
CA ASP A 102 0.36 24.05 -1.15
C ASP A 102 -0.95 24.80 -0.92
N GLY A 103 -1.05 25.53 0.19
CA GLY A 103 -2.32 26.02 0.71
C GLY A 103 -3.28 24.86 1.03
N GLU A 104 -4.49 24.91 0.46
CA GLU A 104 -5.49 23.83 0.58
C GLU A 104 -5.29 22.70 -0.44
N ARG A 105 -4.41 22.91 -1.43
CA ARG A 105 -4.21 21.95 -2.53
C ARG A 105 -3.23 20.86 -2.12
N VAL A 106 -3.62 19.60 -2.29
CA VAL A 106 -2.70 18.46 -2.20
C VAL A 106 -1.79 18.44 -3.42
N VAL A 107 -0.47 18.46 -3.18
CA VAL A 107 0.57 18.49 -4.23
C VAL A 107 1.47 17.26 -4.22
N GLY A 108 1.32 16.38 -3.22
CA GLY A 108 2.08 15.15 -3.14
C GLY A 108 1.94 14.47 -1.79
N LEU A 109 2.84 13.55 -1.52
CA LEU A 109 2.92 12.83 -0.26
C LEU A 109 4.37 12.48 0.08
N ARG A 110 4.60 12.15 1.34
CA ARG A 110 5.82 11.55 1.83
C ARG A 110 5.49 10.25 2.53
N LEU A 111 6.37 9.26 2.38
CA LEU A 111 6.24 7.98 3.05
C LEU A 111 7.47 7.72 3.91
N GLN A 112 7.25 7.27 5.13
CA GLN A 112 8.35 6.79 5.95
C GLN A 112 8.76 5.39 5.50
N THR A 113 10.04 5.22 5.23
CA THR A 113 10.67 3.93 4.96
C THR A 113 10.93 3.18 6.27
N ALA A 114 11.16 1.87 6.18
CA ALA A 114 11.49 1.03 7.34
C ALA A 114 12.73 1.51 8.14
N VAL A 115 13.67 2.21 7.48
CA VAL A 115 14.86 2.80 8.13
C VAL A 115 14.61 4.19 8.74
N GLY A 116 13.34 4.62 8.77
CA GLY A 116 12.90 5.88 9.38
C GLY A 116 13.07 7.12 8.49
N SER A 117 13.68 7.01 7.31
CA SER A 117 13.82 8.10 6.34
C SER A 117 12.51 8.36 5.60
N TRP A 118 12.27 9.60 5.18
CA TRP A 118 11.11 9.99 4.39
C TRP A 118 11.42 10.05 2.89
N THR A 119 10.59 9.42 2.07
CA THR A 119 10.61 9.57 0.61
C THR A 119 9.67 10.69 0.20
N GLY A 120 10.09 11.60 -0.69
CA GLY A 120 9.25 12.68 -1.19
C GLY A 120 8.70 12.35 -2.57
N HIS A 121 7.38 12.39 -2.72
CA HIS A 121 6.71 12.09 -3.98
C HIS A 121 5.79 13.26 -4.36
N THR A 122 6.12 13.94 -5.45
CA THR A 122 5.26 15.00 -5.99
C THR A 122 4.23 14.39 -6.93
N ALA A 123 2.96 14.73 -6.72
CA ALA A 123 1.92 14.39 -7.67
C ALA A 123 2.10 15.24 -8.94
N ALA A 124 2.04 14.63 -10.12
CA ALA A 124 1.96 15.40 -11.35
C ALA A 124 0.75 16.32 -11.30
N ALA A 125 0.94 17.60 -11.68
CA ALA A 125 -0.19 18.48 -11.91
C ALA A 125 -1.02 17.91 -13.06
N ARG A 126 -2.22 17.39 -12.76
CA ARG A 126 -3.18 17.02 -13.80
C ARG A 126 -3.48 18.29 -14.60
N ARG A 127 -3.08 18.30 -15.88
CA ARG A 127 -3.50 19.35 -16.82
C ARG A 127 -4.98 19.07 -17.13
N SER A 128 -5.83 20.01 -16.76
CA SER A 128 -7.26 20.03 -17.10
C SER A 128 -7.47 20.08 -18.61
#